data_AF-A0A554XQR7-F1
#
_entry.id   AF-A0A554XQR7-F1
#
_cell.length_a   1.000
_cell.length_b   1.000
_cell.length_c   1.000
_cell.angle_alpha   90.00
_cell.angle_beta   90.00
_cell.angle_gamma   90.00
#
_symmetry.space_group_name_H-M   'P 1'
#
loop_
_entity.id
_entity.type
_entity.pdbx_description
1 polymer ?
#
loop_
_entity_poly.entity_id
_entity_poly.type
_entity_poly.pdbx_seq_one_letter_code
_entity_poly.pdbx_strand_id
1 'polypeptide(L)'
;MGLRLCESEYWADFYTKFFNFQEIRYFDINGEYTGLASKAMSAPDGLIRIPLNEEARQGGGQIEEFLMQFSGEGIQHIALLCDNLLDALDRVQMAGIPLLTAPNDIYYANLEKRLPGHGQPVPELQARGILLDGTTEGGQPRLLLQIFSEPLLGPVFFEFIERKGNYREGFGEGNFGALFESMERDQINRGSLEINPA
;
A
#
# COMPACT_ATOMS: atom_id res chain seq x y z
N MET A 1 -3.98 7.06 4.47
CA MET A 1 -5.38 6.58 4.37
C MET A 1 -5.72 6.54 2.90
N GLY A 2 -6.01 5.37 2.34
CA GLY A 2 -6.40 5.25 0.93
C GLY A 2 -7.92 5.25 0.75
N LEU A 3 -8.40 6.08 -0.17
CA LEU A 3 -9.79 6.10 -0.62
C LEU A 3 -9.90 5.34 -1.95
N ARG A 4 -10.98 4.57 -2.11
CA ARG A 4 -11.37 3.94 -3.38
C ARG A 4 -12.64 4.58 -3.88
N LEU A 5 -12.57 5.06 -5.11
CA LEU A 5 -13.53 5.99 -5.67
C LEU A 5 -13.89 5.57 -7.10
N CYS A 6 -15.13 5.88 -7.51
CA CYS A 6 -15.58 5.74 -8.89
C CYS A 6 -15.11 6.92 -9.75
N GLU A 7 -14.97 8.11 -9.16
CA GLU A 7 -14.51 9.33 -9.85
C GLU A 7 -13.34 9.98 -9.08
N SER A 8 -12.09 9.59 -9.37
CA SER A 8 -10.93 10.16 -8.65
C SER A 8 -10.78 11.67 -8.89
N GLU A 9 -11.15 12.15 -10.08
CA GLU A 9 -11.10 13.58 -10.44
C GLU A 9 -12.06 14.42 -9.60
N TYR A 10 -13.29 13.95 -9.40
CA TYR A 10 -14.27 14.66 -8.58
C TYR A 10 -13.76 14.88 -7.15
N TRP A 11 -13.18 13.83 -6.54
CA TRP A 11 -12.65 13.92 -5.18
C TRP A 11 -11.34 14.69 -5.11
N ALA A 12 -10.47 14.57 -6.11
CA ALA A 12 -9.27 15.40 -6.20
C ALA A 12 -9.64 16.89 -6.25
N ASP A 13 -10.63 17.26 -7.07
CA ASP A 13 -11.15 18.61 -7.16
C ASP A 13 -11.80 19.06 -5.84
N PHE A 14 -12.56 18.19 -5.18
CA PHE A 14 -13.15 18.48 -3.88
C PHE A 14 -12.07 18.85 -2.83
N TYR A 15 -11.05 18.01 -2.67
CA TYR A 15 -9.98 18.26 -1.71
C TYR A 15 -9.14 19.47 -2.08
N THR A 16 -8.88 19.68 -3.37
CA THR A 16 -8.13 20.84 -3.87
C THR A 16 -8.91 22.13 -3.62
N LYS A 17 -10.19 22.17 -3.99
CA LYS A 17 -11.03 23.38 -3.92
C LYS A 17 -11.35 23.83 -2.51
N PHE A 18 -11.68 22.89 -1.62
CA PHE A 18 -12.15 23.23 -0.27
C PHE A 18 -11.05 23.21 0.79
N PHE A 19 -10.02 22.38 0.61
CA PHE A 19 -8.99 22.15 1.62
C PHE A 19 -7.58 22.49 1.13
N ASN A 20 -7.44 23.00 -0.10
CA ASN A 20 -6.17 23.37 -0.71
C ASN A 20 -5.16 22.22 -0.74
N PHE A 21 -5.65 20.99 -0.91
CA PHE A 21 -4.77 19.85 -1.15
C PHE A 21 -4.04 20.03 -2.48
N GLN A 22 -2.87 19.43 -2.58
CA GLN A 22 -2.06 19.40 -3.79
C GLN A 22 -1.84 17.95 -4.20
N GLU A 23 -1.94 17.69 -5.50
CA GLU A 23 -1.46 16.42 -6.06
C GLU A 23 0.07 16.42 -5.98
N ILE A 24 0.62 15.49 -5.21
CA ILE A 24 2.07 15.38 -5.02
C ILE A 24 2.68 14.29 -5.89
N ARG A 25 1.87 13.32 -6.33
CA ARG A 25 2.31 12.24 -7.20
C ARG A 25 1.13 11.54 -7.88
N TYR A 26 1.34 11.13 -9.12
CA TYR A 26 0.45 10.26 -9.86
C TYR A 26 1.12 8.91 -10.08
N PHE A 27 0.37 7.83 -9.91
CA PHE A 27 0.80 6.46 -10.18
C PHE A 27 -0.14 5.82 -11.18
N ASP A 28 0.43 5.19 -12.20
CA ASP A 28 -0.27 4.31 -13.14
C ASP A 28 0.37 2.94 -13.02
N ILE A 29 -0.36 2.02 -12.39
CA ILE A 29 0.14 0.70 -12.02
C ILE A 29 -0.61 -0.31 -12.86
N ASN A 30 0.16 -1.10 -13.61
CA ASN A 30 -0.34 -2.19 -14.42
C ASN A 30 0.18 -3.48 -13.80
N GLY A 31 -0.71 -4.27 -13.20
CA GLY A 31 -0.40 -5.64 -12.78
C GLY A 31 -0.44 -6.60 -13.96
N GLU A 32 -0.44 -7.90 -13.66
CA GLU A 32 -0.44 -8.93 -14.71
C GLU A 32 -1.81 -9.02 -15.40
N TYR A 33 -2.90 -8.82 -14.65
CA TYR A 33 -4.27 -8.93 -15.16
C TYR A 33 -5.12 -7.68 -14.94
N THR A 34 -4.77 -6.84 -13.97
CA THR A 34 -5.55 -5.66 -13.57
C THR A 34 -4.70 -4.38 -13.59
N GLY A 35 -5.33 -3.20 -13.52
CA GLY A 35 -4.64 -1.91 -13.50
C GLY A 35 -5.30 -0.89 -12.59
N LEU A 36 -4.48 -0.05 -11.96
CA LEU A 36 -4.89 0.97 -11.00
C LEU A 36 -4.24 2.31 -11.32
N ALA A 37 -5.05 3.37 -11.39
CA ALA A 37 -4.56 4.73 -11.35
C ALA A 37 -4.73 5.28 -9.92
N SER A 38 -3.68 5.90 -9.37
CA SER A 38 -3.69 6.46 -8.02
C SER A 38 -3.14 7.87 -8.00
N LYS A 39 -3.97 8.83 -7.57
CA LYS A 39 -3.57 10.21 -7.30
C LYS A 39 -3.28 10.41 -5.82
N ALA A 40 -2.02 10.67 -5.47
CA ALA A 40 -1.63 10.96 -4.11
C ALA A 40 -1.86 12.44 -3.78
N MET A 41 -2.89 12.72 -3.00
CA MET A 41 -3.21 14.07 -2.53
C MET A 41 -2.61 14.34 -1.16
N SER A 42 -1.99 15.52 -0.98
CA SER A 42 -1.45 15.96 0.31
C SER A 42 -2.10 17.26 0.75
N ALA A 43 -2.46 17.34 2.04
CA ALA A 43 -2.86 18.58 2.67
C ALA A 43 -1.68 19.57 2.76
N PRO A 44 -1.96 20.88 2.86
CA PRO A 44 -0.93 21.91 3.00
C PRO A 44 -0.18 21.84 4.33
N ASP A 45 -0.73 21.15 5.34
CA ASP A 45 -0.06 20.90 6.62
C ASP A 45 1.02 19.80 6.54
N GLY A 46 1.07 19.04 5.44
CA GLY A 46 1.99 17.91 5.26
C GLY A 46 1.74 16.72 6.19
N LEU A 47 0.62 16.71 6.92
CA LEU A 47 0.24 15.65 7.84
C LEU A 47 -0.75 14.69 7.15
N ILE A 48 -1.77 15.24 6.51
CA ILE A 48 -2.83 14.44 5.88
C ILE A 48 -2.42 14.07 4.46
N ARG A 49 -2.47 12.76 4.17
CA ARG A 49 -2.18 12.18 2.86
C ARG A 49 -3.26 11.19 2.47
N ILE A 50 -3.84 11.40 1.30
CA ILE A 50 -4.98 10.65 0.78
C ILE A 50 -4.67 10.21 -0.65
N PRO A 51 -4.17 8.98 -0.86
CA PRO A 51 -4.21 8.35 -2.17
C PRO A 51 -5.66 8.07 -2.58
N LEU A 52 -6.03 8.60 -3.75
CA LEU A 52 -7.29 8.40 -4.43
C LEU A 52 -7.07 7.36 -5.52
N ASN A 53 -7.68 6.19 -5.35
CA ASN A 53 -7.50 5.04 -6.23
C ASN A 53 -8.72 4.87 -7.13
N GLU A 54 -8.49 4.76 -8.43
CA GLU A 54 -9.47 4.42 -9.45
C GLU A 54 -8.99 3.29 -10.36
N GLU A 55 -9.93 2.62 -10.99
CA GLU A 55 -9.63 1.49 -11.87
C GLU A 55 -9.18 1.96 -13.24
N ALA A 56 -7.99 1.53 -13.68
CA ALA A 56 -7.40 2.01 -14.94
C ALA A 56 -7.92 1.25 -16.18
N ARG A 57 -8.49 0.05 -16.02
CA ARG A 57 -9.05 -0.77 -17.11
C ARG A 57 -10.31 -1.52 -16.67
N GLN A 58 -11.29 -1.65 -17.56
CA GLN A 58 -12.49 -2.45 -17.29
C GLN A 58 -12.15 -3.95 -17.24
N GLY A 59 -12.55 -4.64 -16.17
CA GLY A 59 -12.46 -6.10 -16.11
C GLY A 59 -12.31 -6.73 -14.72
N GLY A 60 -13.20 -6.43 -13.76
CA GLY A 60 -13.29 -7.21 -12.52
C GLY A 60 -12.10 -7.04 -11.57
N GLY A 61 -11.40 -5.91 -11.62
CA GLY A 61 -10.27 -5.66 -10.75
C GLY A 61 -10.67 -5.40 -9.31
N GLN A 62 -9.65 -5.23 -8.46
CA GLN A 62 -9.84 -5.06 -7.01
C GLN A 62 -10.78 -3.91 -6.64
N ILE A 63 -10.80 -2.83 -7.42
CA ILE A 63 -11.58 -1.62 -7.13
C ILE A 63 -13.07 -1.93 -7.28
N GLU A 64 -13.48 -2.58 -8.37
CA GLU A 64 -14.84 -3.06 -8.57
C GLU A 64 -15.30 -4.01 -7.45
N GLU A 65 -14.46 -4.97 -7.03
CA GLU A 65 -14.78 -5.86 -5.90
C GLU A 65 -15.01 -5.06 -4.60
N PHE A 66 -14.16 -4.07 -4.33
CA PHE A 66 -14.32 -3.19 -3.18
C PHE A 66 -15.64 -2.42 -3.24
N LEU A 67 -15.95 -1.79 -4.37
CA LEU A 67 -17.16 -0.98 -4.53
C LEU A 67 -18.43 -1.82 -4.38
N MET A 68 -18.43 -3.05 -4.89
CA MET A 68 -19.53 -4.01 -4.70
C MET A 68 -19.70 -4.42 -3.24
N GLN A 69 -18.60 -4.80 -2.56
CA GLN A 69 -18.65 -5.24 -1.16
C GLN A 69 -18.97 -4.10 -0.19
N PHE A 70 -18.45 -2.90 -0.47
CA PHE A 70 -18.65 -1.70 0.35
C PHE A 70 -19.96 -0.97 0.01
N SER A 71 -20.66 -1.39 -1.05
CA SER A 71 -21.89 -0.75 -1.56
C SER A 71 -21.71 0.73 -1.91
N GLY A 72 -20.55 1.09 -2.46
CA GLY A 72 -20.21 2.45 -2.85
C GLY A 72 -18.76 2.82 -2.58
N GLU A 73 -18.46 4.11 -2.72
CA GLU A 73 -17.14 4.69 -2.47
C GLU A 73 -16.80 4.69 -0.98
N GLY A 74 -15.52 4.58 -0.64
CA GLY A 74 -15.12 4.51 0.76
C GLY A 74 -13.63 4.50 1.03
N ILE A 75 -13.32 4.47 2.33
CA ILE A 75 -11.95 4.25 2.81
C ILE A 75 -11.66 2.77 2.65
N GLN A 76 -10.66 2.44 1.83
CA GLN A 76 -10.20 1.07 1.68
C GLN A 76 -9.24 0.67 2.79
N HIS A 77 -8.30 1.56 3.11
CA HIS A 77 -7.34 1.26 4.16
C HIS A 77 -6.90 2.48 4.95
N ILE A 78 -6.54 2.20 6.20
CA ILE A 78 -6.05 3.19 7.14
C ILE A 78 -4.62 2.81 7.51
N ALA A 79 -3.69 3.72 7.25
CA ALA A 79 -2.28 3.56 7.60
C ALA A 79 -2.01 4.12 9.00
N LEU A 80 -1.47 3.28 9.88
CA LEU A 80 -1.15 3.57 11.26
C LEU A 80 0.37 3.70 11.42
N LEU A 81 0.81 4.91 11.73
CA LEU A 81 2.23 5.20 11.94
C LEU A 81 2.72 4.54 13.24
N CYS A 82 3.84 3.83 13.14
CA CYS A 82 4.51 3.16 14.25
C CYS A 82 5.94 3.68 14.38
N ASP A 83 6.40 3.93 15.62
CA ASP A 83 7.79 4.30 15.90
C ASP A 83 8.74 3.08 15.91
N ASN A 84 8.19 1.89 16.14
CA ASN A 84 8.89 0.61 16.02
C ASN A 84 7.89 -0.43 15.48
N LEU A 85 8.01 -0.77 14.20
CA LEU A 85 7.08 -1.66 13.52
C LEU A 85 7.19 -3.11 14.01
N LEU A 86 8.40 -3.56 14.37
CA LEU A 86 8.62 -4.94 14.82
C LEU A 86 7.88 -5.21 16.13
N ASP A 87 8.08 -4.32 17.12
CA ASP A 87 7.38 -4.43 18.41
C ASP A 87 5.87 -4.27 18.26
N ALA A 88 5.43 -3.37 17.37
CA ALA A 88 4.02 -3.16 17.10
C ALA A 88 3.39 -4.42 16.49
N LEU A 89 4.07 -5.07 15.55
CA LEU A 89 3.57 -6.27 14.89
C LEU A 89 3.49 -7.47 15.83
N ASP A 90 4.46 -7.64 16.71
CA ASP A 90 4.40 -8.70 17.72
C ASP A 90 3.13 -8.56 18.57
N ARG A 91 2.74 -7.33 18.93
CA ARG A 91 1.49 -7.06 19.66
C ARG A 91 0.24 -7.29 18.82
N VAL A 92 0.25 -6.88 17.55
CA VAL A 92 -0.85 -7.07 16.59
C VAL A 92 -1.11 -8.57 16.37
N GLN A 93 -0.05 -9.35 16.18
CA GLN A 93 -0.13 -10.81 16.05
C GLN A 93 -0.58 -11.48 17.34
N MET A 94 -0.07 -11.06 18.50
CA MET A 94 -0.53 -11.55 19.82
C MET A 94 -2.02 -11.25 20.06
N ALA A 95 -2.53 -10.14 19.52
CA ALA A 95 -3.95 -9.80 19.57
C ALA A 95 -4.81 -10.60 18.57
N GLY A 96 -4.21 -11.45 17.73
CA GLY A 96 -4.90 -12.29 16.77
C GLY A 96 -5.34 -11.57 15.50
N ILE A 97 -4.73 -10.43 15.17
CA ILE A 97 -5.02 -9.71 13.93
C ILE A 97 -4.30 -10.40 12.76
N PRO A 98 -5.03 -10.90 11.74
CA PRO A 98 -4.43 -11.53 10.58
C PRO A 98 -3.72 -10.51 9.67
N LEU A 99 -2.57 -10.91 9.13
CA LEU A 99 -1.72 -10.11 8.25
C LEU A 99 -1.61 -10.77 6.88
N LEU A 100 -1.46 -9.96 5.82
CA LEU A 100 -1.25 -10.49 4.48
C LEU A 100 0.01 -11.36 4.40
N THR A 101 -0.02 -12.33 3.48
CA THR A 101 1.10 -13.25 3.27
C THR A 101 2.35 -12.50 2.81
N ALA A 102 3.50 -12.88 3.37
CA ALA A 102 4.80 -12.34 3.00
C ALA A 102 5.09 -12.50 1.49
N PRO A 103 5.85 -11.56 0.89
CA PRO A 103 6.47 -11.78 -0.41
C PRO A 103 7.34 -13.04 -0.44
N ASN A 104 7.68 -13.49 -1.65
CA ASN A 104 8.57 -14.64 -1.84
C ASN A 104 9.98 -14.39 -1.27
N ASP A 105 10.72 -15.47 -0.99
CA ASP A 105 12.09 -15.37 -0.47
C ASP A 105 13.03 -14.58 -1.41
N ILE A 106 12.73 -14.58 -2.71
CA ILE A 106 13.47 -13.84 -3.73
C ILE A 106 13.38 -12.33 -3.50
N TYR A 107 12.25 -11.81 -3.02
CA TYR A 107 12.08 -10.41 -2.65
C TYR A 107 13.11 -10.00 -1.61
N TYR A 108 13.19 -10.76 -0.51
CA TYR A 108 14.11 -10.50 0.60
C TYR A 108 15.58 -10.68 0.19
N ALA A 109 15.88 -11.69 -0.62
CA ALA A 109 17.22 -11.92 -1.16
C ALA A 109 17.71 -10.78 -2.06
N ASN A 110 16.80 -10.05 -2.71
CA ASN A 110 17.13 -8.93 -3.58
C ASN A 110 17.14 -7.56 -2.87
N LEU A 111 16.76 -7.47 -1.58
CA LEU A 111 16.72 -6.20 -0.85
C LEU A 111 18.09 -5.52 -0.82
N GLU A 112 19.17 -6.24 -0.53
CA GLU A 112 20.53 -5.66 -0.48
C GLU A 112 20.97 -5.11 -1.85
N LYS A 113 20.52 -5.71 -2.96
CA LYS A 113 20.81 -5.20 -4.30
C LYS A 113 20.01 -3.94 -4.62
N ARG A 114 18.75 -3.87 -4.16
CA ARG A 114 17.86 -2.72 -4.39
C ARG A 114 18.20 -1.53 -3.50
N LEU A 115 18.55 -1.80 -2.24
CA LEU A 115 18.81 -0.82 -1.19
C LEU A 115 20.13 -1.17 -0.49
N PRO A 116 21.29 -1.01 -1.15
CA PRO A 116 22.57 -1.36 -0.55
C PRO A 116 22.82 -0.56 0.72
N GLY A 117 23.20 -1.22 1.81
CA GLY A 117 23.47 -0.58 3.09
C GLY A 117 22.23 -0.08 3.84
N HIS A 118 21.05 -0.66 3.60
CA HIS A 118 19.81 -0.28 4.30
C HIS A 118 19.84 -0.55 5.83
N GLY A 119 20.69 -1.48 6.28
CA GLY A 119 20.94 -1.72 7.71
C GLY A 119 19.73 -2.24 8.50
N GLN A 120 18.71 -2.80 7.85
CA GLN A 120 17.56 -3.44 8.51
C GLN A 120 17.79 -4.94 8.66
N PRO A 121 17.27 -5.58 9.73
CA PRO A 121 17.41 -7.02 9.93
C PRO A 121 16.52 -7.83 8.99
N VAL A 122 17.02 -8.16 7.78
CA VAL A 122 16.26 -8.87 6.74
C VAL A 122 15.58 -10.15 7.24
N PRO A 123 16.21 -11.02 8.05
CA PRO A 123 15.53 -12.22 8.56
C PRO A 123 14.30 -11.91 9.41
N GLU A 124 14.32 -10.83 10.18
CA GLU A 124 13.19 -10.41 11.02
C GLU A 124 12.06 -9.80 10.18
N LEU A 125 12.42 -9.06 9.12
CA LEU A 125 11.45 -8.55 8.15
C LEU A 125 10.75 -9.69 7.42
N GLN A 126 11.52 -10.69 6.96
CA GLN A 126 11.01 -11.87 6.25
C GLN A 126 10.08 -12.71 7.13
N ALA A 127 10.49 -12.99 8.38
CA ALA A 127 9.68 -13.75 9.32
C ALA A 127 8.30 -13.13 9.60
N ARG A 128 8.19 -11.79 9.45
CA ARG A 128 6.95 -11.04 9.68
C ARG A 128 6.24 -10.60 8.40
N GLY A 129 6.82 -10.83 7.22
CA GLY A 129 6.23 -10.38 5.95
C GLY A 129 6.30 -8.87 5.71
N ILE A 130 7.23 -8.17 6.36
CA ILE A 130 7.36 -6.71 6.23
C ILE A 130 8.00 -6.36 4.89
N LEU A 131 7.44 -5.38 4.21
CA LEU A 131 7.97 -4.80 2.99
C LEU A 131 8.93 -3.65 3.31
N LEU A 132 10.02 -3.56 2.57
CA LEU A 132 11.02 -2.52 2.70
C LEU A 132 11.20 -1.79 1.36
N ASP A 133 11.07 -0.47 1.41
CA ASP A 133 11.34 0.43 0.29
C ASP A 133 12.06 1.68 0.76
N GLY A 134 12.48 2.52 -0.19
CA GLY A 134 13.10 3.82 0.09
C GLY A 134 14.33 4.07 -0.77
N THR A 135 15.32 4.74 -0.20
CA THR A 135 16.57 5.07 -0.88
C THR A 135 17.73 5.09 0.10
N THR A 136 18.88 4.57 -0.33
CA THR A 136 20.15 4.65 0.40
C THR A 136 21.11 5.68 -0.21
N GLU A 137 20.64 6.45 -1.20
CA GLU A 137 21.42 7.50 -1.83
C GLU A 137 21.81 8.60 -0.83
N GLY A 138 23.04 9.11 -0.96
CA GLY A 138 23.59 10.14 -0.08
C GLY A 138 24.12 9.61 1.26
N GLY A 139 24.22 8.28 1.44
CA GLY A 139 24.82 7.65 2.62
C GLY A 139 23.96 7.74 3.89
N GLN A 140 22.77 8.33 3.80
CA GLN A 140 21.76 8.34 4.87
C GLN A 140 20.53 7.61 4.38
N PRO A 141 20.33 6.34 4.80
CA PRO A 141 19.14 5.56 4.43
C PRO A 141 17.86 6.28 4.84
N ARG A 142 16.96 6.48 3.87
CA ARG A 142 15.61 6.96 4.09
C ARG A 142 14.68 5.83 3.67
N LEU A 143 14.10 5.16 4.66
CA LEU A 143 13.45 3.86 4.48
C LEU A 143 11.99 3.92 4.90
N LEU A 144 11.20 3.09 4.24
CA LEU A 144 9.78 2.92 4.46
C LEU A 144 9.51 1.43 4.69
N LEU A 145 9.08 1.10 5.91
CA LEU A 145 8.66 -0.24 6.27
C LEU A 145 7.13 -0.26 6.30
N GLN A 146 6.54 -1.23 5.61
CA GLN A 146 5.09 -1.36 5.50
C GLN A 146 4.65 -2.81 5.62
N ILE A 147 3.49 -3.02 6.22
CA ILE A 147 2.79 -4.30 6.21
C ILE A 147 1.28 -4.04 6.26
N PHE A 148 0.50 -5.00 5.79
CA PHE A 148 -0.94 -4.87 5.62
C PHE A 148 -1.66 -6.00 6.35
N SER A 149 -2.79 -5.68 6.97
CA SER A 149 -3.70 -6.67 7.51
C SER A 149 -4.51 -7.33 6.40
N GLU A 150 -5.05 -8.52 6.68
CA GLU A 150 -6.22 -8.98 5.91
C GLU A 150 -7.41 -8.02 6.11
N PRO A 151 -8.45 -8.05 5.26
CA PRO A 151 -9.67 -7.28 5.49
C PRO A 151 -10.32 -7.62 6.83
N LEU A 152 -10.55 -6.61 7.69
CA LEU A 152 -11.11 -6.79 9.03
C LEU A 152 -12.53 -6.23 9.17
N LEU A 153 -12.91 -5.29 8.31
CA LEU A 153 -14.21 -4.61 8.34
C LEU A 153 -14.80 -4.61 6.92
N GLY A 154 -15.43 -5.73 6.54
CA GLY A 154 -15.81 -5.94 5.14
C GLY A 154 -14.56 -5.91 4.24
N PRO A 155 -14.49 -5.08 3.19
CA PRO A 155 -13.31 -4.98 2.34
C PRO A 155 -12.23 -4.04 2.89
N VAL A 156 -12.41 -3.46 4.08
CA VAL A 156 -11.47 -2.50 4.68
C VAL A 156 -10.38 -3.22 5.44
N PHE A 157 -9.12 -2.85 5.17
CA PHE A 157 -7.93 -3.35 5.87
C PHE A 157 -7.10 -2.22 6.48
N PHE A 158 -6.08 -2.59 7.25
CA PHE A 158 -5.19 -1.66 7.92
C PHE A 158 -3.77 -1.83 7.42
N GLU A 159 -3.04 -0.73 7.35
CA GLU A 159 -1.62 -0.70 7.05
C GLU A 159 -0.88 -0.27 8.31
N PHE A 160 0.22 -0.94 8.64
CA PHE A 160 1.15 -0.50 9.67
C PHE A 160 2.43 -0.04 9.00
N ILE A 161 2.82 1.20 9.29
CA ILE A 161 3.92 1.87 8.58
C ILE A 161 4.92 2.45 9.57
N GLU A 162 6.20 2.28 9.28
CA GLU A 162 7.29 2.95 9.99
C GLU A 162 8.18 3.67 8.98
N ARG A 163 8.48 4.93 9.28
CA ARG A 163 9.31 5.81 8.45
C ARG A 163 10.64 6.02 9.14
N LYS A 164 11.73 5.49 8.57
CA LYS A 164 13.10 5.64 9.10
C LYS A 164 13.90 6.65 8.31
N GLY A 165 14.71 7.43 9.01
CA GLY A 165 15.42 8.58 8.45
C GLY A 165 14.48 9.76 8.21
N ASN A 166 14.98 10.84 7.59
CA ASN A 166 14.15 12.00 7.21
C ASN A 166 13.21 11.69 6.03
N TYR A 167 12.65 10.47 5.96
CA TYR A 167 11.68 10.03 4.94
C TYR A 167 10.32 10.69 5.20
N ARG A 168 10.25 12.00 4.92
CA ARG A 168 9.06 12.86 5.13
C ARG A 168 8.15 12.93 3.90
N GLU A 169 8.70 12.60 2.74
CA GLU A 169 8.08 12.82 1.43
C GLU A 169 8.21 11.52 0.64
N GLY A 170 7.11 10.78 0.52
CA GLY A 170 7.12 9.56 -0.29
C GLY A 170 6.03 8.55 0.08
N PHE A 171 5.51 7.94 -0.98
CA PHE A 171 4.86 6.64 -1.00
C PHE A 171 5.89 5.69 -1.63
N GLY A 172 6.21 4.58 -0.97
CA GLY A 172 7.13 3.60 -1.53
C GLY A 172 6.50 2.94 -2.75
N GLU A 173 6.96 3.30 -3.95
CA GLU A 173 6.45 2.76 -5.23
C GLU A 173 6.60 1.23 -5.29
N GLY A 174 7.75 0.72 -4.83
CA GLY A 174 8.02 -0.71 -4.80
C GLY A 174 7.14 -1.43 -3.78
N ASN A 175 6.87 -0.81 -2.64
CA ASN A 175 5.92 -1.37 -1.65
C ASN A 175 4.49 -1.37 -2.18
N PHE A 176 4.09 -0.34 -2.92
CA PHE A 176 2.76 -0.27 -3.51
C PHE A 176 2.56 -1.33 -4.61
N GLY A 177 3.56 -1.56 -5.47
CA GLY A 177 3.53 -2.64 -6.46
C GLY A 177 3.45 -4.03 -5.81
N ALA A 178 4.28 -4.29 -4.79
CA ALA A 178 4.26 -5.56 -4.06
C ALA A 178 2.93 -5.80 -3.31
N LEU A 179 2.32 -4.74 -2.75
CA LEU A 179 0.97 -4.79 -2.19
C LEU A 179 -0.05 -5.17 -3.27
N PHE A 180 0.01 -4.54 -4.43
CA PHE A 180 -0.91 -4.77 -5.53
C PHE A 180 -0.87 -6.23 -6.01
N GLU A 181 0.33 -6.77 -6.24
CA GLU A 181 0.54 -8.17 -6.61
C GLU A 181 0.04 -9.15 -5.53
N SER A 182 0.25 -8.82 -4.25
CA SER A 182 -0.22 -9.65 -3.14
C SER A 182 -1.75 -9.70 -3.07
N MET A 183 -2.42 -8.56 -3.25
CA MET A 183 -3.88 -8.51 -3.32
C MET A 183 -4.43 -9.21 -4.58
N GLU A 184 -3.77 -9.10 -5.73
CA GLU A 184 -4.20 -9.78 -6.97
C GLU A 184 -4.11 -11.30 -6.80
N ARG A 185 -3.03 -11.79 -6.16
CA ARG A 185 -2.88 -13.21 -5.82
C ARG A 185 -3.96 -13.69 -4.86
N ASP A 186 -4.33 -12.88 -3.88
CA ASP A 186 -5.41 -13.20 -2.95
C ASP A 186 -6.78 -13.28 -3.65
N GLN A 187 -7.08 -12.38 -4.58
CA GLN A 187 -8.30 -12.47 -5.41
C GLN A 187 -8.35 -13.74 -6.26
N ILE A 188 -7.22 -14.12 -6.87
CA ILE A 188 -7.08 -15.38 -7.61
C ILE A 188 -7.35 -16.57 -6.69
N ASN A 189 -6.74 -16.58 -5.50
CA ASN A 189 -6.92 -17.66 -4.53
C ASN A 189 -8.37 -17.78 -4.02
N ARG A 190 -9.07 -16.65 -3.88
CA ARG A 190 -10.49 -16.58 -3.51
C ARG A 190 -11.43 -16.87 -4.68
N GLY A 191 -10.91 -16.97 -5.91
CA GLY A 191 -11.67 -17.17 -7.13
C GLY A 191 -12.49 -15.96 -7.56
N SER A 192 -12.22 -14.77 -7.02
CA SER A 192 -12.90 -13.53 -7.42
C SER A 192 -12.33 -12.93 -8.72
N LEU A 193 -11.12 -13.34 -9.11
CA LEU A 193 -10.52 -13.04 -10.41
C LEU A 193 -10.46 -14.31 -11.27
N GLU A 194 -11.25 -14.38 -12.33
CA GLU A 194 -11.18 -15.49 -13.30
C GLU A 194 -10.00 -15.27 -14.26
N ILE A 195 -8.95 -16.07 -14.09
CA ILE A 195 -7.83 -16.11 -15.04
C ILE A 195 -8.29 -16.92 -16.26
N ASN A 196 -8.59 -16.25 -17.37
CA ASN A 196 -8.83 -16.95 -18.63
C ASN A 196 -7.47 -17.18 -19.30
N PRO A 197 -6.92 -18.41 -19.36
CA PRO A 197 -5.66 -18.65 -20.03
C PRO A 197 -5.84 -18.35 -21.53
N ALA A 198 -5.02 -17.43 -22.04
CA ALA A 198 -4.93 -17.13 -23.47
C ALA A 198 -4.38 -18.33 -24.26
#